data_AF-G0MVW9-F1
#
_entry.id   AF-G0MVW9-F1
#
_cell.length_a   1.000
_cell.length_b   1.000
_cell.length_c   1.000
_cell.angle_alpha   90.00
_cell.angle_beta   90.00
_cell.angle_gamma   90.00
#
_symmetry.space_group_name_H-M   'P 1'
#
loop_
_entity.id
_entity.type
_entity.pdbx_description
1 polymer ?
#
loop_
_entity_poly.entity_id
_entity_poly.type
_entity_poly.pdbx_seq_one_letter_code
_entity_poly.pdbx_strand_id
1 'polypeptide(L)'
;MTETSKPSIYESTFAKSDKTDGILVVDGKKLHVNKASLLEVADRFQLPAVKRHFEMYFITYGIGLEAFITIADMYQLDELMDFTLSTFETKDDFLEENGEDRGPNMKIFNQLSKTTKVKIFHRILEIDKKIKVTAKKEDLLLHENTFSKSDKTDAVLVIDGKKLHVNKAPNKMTETPELSIYEKAFIKTDETDAILVVDGKKMHVNKGILCYHSPFFKALFNSNFKEKSMKEIEIKDVEFEEFTTLLSLVHLNPLRPTRQNAEKILELAELFLMPSVQQHLEYFLIQTDIERLEKIRIGDKYQLDDLIQNGIIQYQKDHVFTTKTARNTVFKNLTDKTKVKYLTYLFRIKETVTVII
;
A
#
# COMPACT_ATOMS: atom_id res chain seq x y z
N MET A 1 -7.41 -22.98 -47.22
CA MET A 1 -6.64 -21.85 -46.67
C MET A 1 -7.31 -21.50 -45.35
N THR A 2 -6.73 -21.91 -44.23
CA THR A 2 -7.16 -21.47 -42.90
C THR A 2 -6.63 -20.06 -42.72
N GLU A 3 -7.52 -19.07 -42.74
CA GLU A 3 -7.19 -17.71 -42.33
C GLU A 3 -6.68 -17.77 -40.89
N THR A 4 -5.38 -17.62 -40.72
CA THR A 4 -4.77 -17.33 -39.43
C THR A 4 -5.21 -15.92 -39.07
N SER A 5 -6.31 -15.83 -38.32
CA SER A 5 -6.78 -14.57 -37.74
C SER A 5 -5.61 -13.90 -37.04
N LYS A 6 -5.29 -12.68 -37.48
CA LYS A 6 -4.19 -11.89 -36.93
C LYS A 6 -4.46 -11.71 -35.43
N PRO A 7 -3.50 -12.02 -34.53
CA PRO A 7 -3.74 -11.92 -33.10
C PRO A 7 -4.21 -10.51 -32.76
N SER A 8 -5.27 -10.44 -31.97
CA SER A 8 -5.80 -9.18 -31.47
C SER A 8 -4.72 -8.44 -30.68
N ILE A 9 -4.87 -7.12 -30.53
CA ILE A 9 -3.92 -6.31 -29.74
C ILE A 9 -3.77 -6.89 -28.32
N TYR A 10 -4.84 -7.46 -27.74
CA TYR A 10 -4.77 -8.11 -26.44
C TYR A 10 -3.89 -9.39 -26.46
N GLU A 11 -4.01 -10.23 -27.48
CA GLU A 11 -3.22 -11.46 -27.58
C GLU A 11 -1.74 -11.17 -27.88
N SER A 12 -1.44 -10.10 -28.61
CA SER A 12 -0.05 -9.68 -28.85
C SER A 12 0.56 -8.94 -27.66
N THR A 13 -0.21 -8.12 -26.95
CA THR A 13 0.25 -7.41 -25.74
C THR A 13 0.47 -8.35 -24.55
N PHE A 14 -0.35 -9.41 -24.42
CA PHE A 14 -0.28 -10.36 -23.30
C PHE A 14 0.15 -11.77 -23.75
N ALA A 15 1.08 -11.84 -24.71
CA ALA A 15 1.67 -13.10 -25.13
C ALA A 15 2.48 -13.74 -23.98
N LYS A 16 2.51 -15.07 -23.94
CA LYS A 16 3.30 -15.82 -22.94
C LYS A 16 4.76 -15.39 -22.99
N SER A 17 5.33 -15.03 -21.85
CA SER A 17 6.75 -14.72 -21.72
C SER A 17 7.32 -15.31 -20.44
N ASP A 18 8.64 -15.30 -20.35
CA ASP A 18 9.42 -15.77 -19.19
C ASP A 18 9.11 -14.95 -17.92
N LYS A 19 8.45 -13.81 -18.07
CA LYS A 19 8.04 -12.89 -16.99
C LYS A 19 6.57 -13.07 -16.57
N THR A 20 5.82 -13.98 -17.20
CA THR A 20 4.41 -14.21 -16.87
C THR A 20 4.26 -14.75 -15.45
N ASP A 21 3.57 -13.98 -14.60
CA ASP A 21 3.27 -14.36 -13.20
C ASP A 21 1.77 -14.62 -12.96
N GLY A 22 0.91 -14.44 -13.97
CA GLY A 22 -0.51 -14.78 -13.92
C GLY A 22 -1.15 -15.03 -15.30
N ILE A 23 -2.33 -15.66 -15.31
CA ILE A 23 -3.15 -15.88 -16.52
C ILE A 23 -4.55 -15.33 -16.27
N LEU A 24 -4.96 -14.32 -17.02
CA LEU A 24 -6.34 -13.82 -17.04
C LEU A 24 -7.13 -14.54 -18.14
N VAL A 25 -8.38 -14.90 -17.85
CA VAL A 25 -9.29 -15.46 -18.86
C VAL A 25 -10.38 -14.43 -19.15
N VAL A 26 -10.37 -13.87 -20.36
CA VAL A 26 -11.36 -12.91 -20.84
C VAL A 26 -12.01 -13.49 -22.08
N ASP A 27 -13.33 -13.68 -22.06
CA ASP A 27 -14.10 -14.28 -23.16
C ASP A 27 -13.53 -15.62 -23.67
N GLY A 28 -13.07 -16.47 -22.74
CA GLY A 28 -12.47 -17.77 -23.05
C GLY A 28 -11.03 -17.70 -23.58
N LYS A 29 -10.45 -16.51 -23.74
CA LYS A 29 -9.05 -16.32 -24.16
C LYS A 29 -8.13 -16.16 -22.96
N LYS A 30 -7.00 -16.86 -22.97
CA LYS A 30 -5.96 -16.79 -21.92
C LYS A 30 -4.96 -15.68 -22.25
N LEU A 31 -4.91 -14.65 -21.41
CA LEU A 31 -3.96 -13.55 -21.47
C LEU A 31 -2.87 -13.80 -20.42
N HIS A 32 -1.61 -13.86 -20.87
CA HIS A 32 -0.47 -14.08 -19.99
C HIS A 32 0.02 -12.73 -19.48
N VAL A 33 -0.24 -12.44 -18.20
CA VAL A 33 0.08 -11.15 -17.59
C VAL A 33 1.30 -11.28 -16.69
N ASN A 34 2.08 -10.19 -16.64
CA ASN A 34 3.01 -9.94 -15.56
C ASN A 34 2.49 -8.78 -14.68
N LYS A 35 3.02 -8.58 -13.46
CA LYS A 35 2.61 -7.46 -12.59
C LYS A 35 2.68 -6.08 -13.26
N ALA A 36 3.69 -5.81 -14.10
CA ALA A 36 3.79 -4.54 -14.82
C ALA A 36 2.70 -4.40 -15.89
N SER A 37 2.34 -5.49 -16.56
CA SER A 37 1.21 -5.56 -17.50
C SER A 37 -0.13 -5.35 -16.81
N LEU A 38 -0.30 -5.83 -15.57
CA LEU A 38 -1.52 -5.55 -14.78
C LEU A 38 -1.63 -4.08 -14.39
N LEU A 39 -0.51 -3.43 -14.08
CA LEU A 39 -0.49 -2.00 -13.78
C LEU A 39 -0.75 -1.14 -15.03
N GLU A 40 -0.23 -1.56 -16.18
CA GLU A 40 -0.55 -0.95 -17.49
C GLU A 40 -2.03 -1.09 -17.84
N VAL A 41 -2.63 -2.25 -17.57
CA VAL A 41 -4.09 -2.44 -17.70
C VAL A 41 -4.84 -1.51 -16.75
N ALA A 42 -4.45 -1.46 -15.48
CA ALA A 42 -5.09 -0.58 -14.50
C ALA A 42 -5.01 0.90 -14.91
N ASP A 43 -3.87 1.34 -15.43
CA ASP A 43 -3.69 2.69 -15.96
C ASP A 43 -4.55 2.95 -17.21
N ARG A 44 -4.47 2.06 -18.20
CA ARG A 44 -5.21 2.19 -19.47
C ARG A 44 -6.72 2.25 -19.27
N PHE A 45 -7.25 1.47 -18.33
CA PHE A 45 -8.68 1.45 -18.01
C PHE A 45 -9.05 2.41 -16.87
N GLN A 46 -8.11 3.24 -16.39
CA GLN A 46 -8.33 4.23 -15.34
C GLN A 46 -8.99 3.61 -14.09
N LEU A 47 -8.37 2.55 -13.56
CA LEU A 47 -8.84 1.79 -12.40
C LEU A 47 -8.06 2.20 -11.14
N PRO A 48 -8.40 3.32 -10.47
CA PRO A 48 -7.64 3.84 -9.33
C PRO A 48 -7.58 2.87 -8.16
N ALA A 49 -8.67 2.14 -7.88
CA ALA A 49 -8.70 1.13 -6.82
C ALA A 49 -7.66 0.02 -7.07
N VAL A 50 -7.45 -0.39 -8.33
CA VAL A 50 -6.46 -1.42 -8.67
C VAL A 50 -5.04 -0.88 -8.49
N LYS A 51 -4.77 0.34 -8.97
CA LYS A 51 -3.47 1.01 -8.74
C LYS A 51 -3.15 1.10 -7.25
N ARG A 52 -4.15 1.46 -6.44
CA ARG A 52 -4.02 1.56 -4.98
C ARG A 52 -3.65 0.23 -4.32
N HIS A 53 -4.20 -0.89 -4.80
CA HIS A 53 -3.78 -2.22 -4.35
C HIS A 53 -2.33 -2.55 -4.71
N PHE A 54 -1.87 -2.11 -5.89
CA PHE A 54 -0.47 -2.25 -6.29
C PHE A 54 0.47 -1.42 -5.42
N GLU A 55 0.11 -0.18 -5.08
CA GLU A 55 0.88 0.65 -4.14
C GLU A 55 1.06 -0.08 -2.81
N MET A 56 -0.04 -0.53 -2.21
CA MET A 56 -0.05 -1.28 -0.96
C MET A 56 0.86 -2.52 -1.01
N TYR A 57 0.79 -3.27 -2.12
CA TYR A 57 1.63 -4.44 -2.34
C TYR A 57 3.12 -4.07 -2.42
N PHE A 58 3.46 -3.08 -3.24
CA PHE A 58 4.84 -2.63 -3.45
C PHE A 58 5.48 -2.13 -2.16
N ILE A 59 4.77 -1.25 -1.45
CA ILE A 59 5.21 -0.71 -0.15
C ILE A 59 5.46 -1.84 0.86
N THR A 60 4.69 -2.94 0.79
CA THR A 60 4.81 -4.04 1.76
C THR A 60 5.94 -5.03 1.43
N TYR A 61 6.19 -5.32 0.15
CA TYR A 61 7.21 -6.31 -0.22
C TYR A 61 8.62 -5.77 -0.43
N GLY A 62 8.78 -4.47 -0.71
CA GLY A 62 10.09 -3.95 -1.08
C GLY A 62 10.53 -4.45 -2.46
N ILE A 63 10.34 -3.65 -3.50
CA ILE A 63 11.25 -3.69 -4.65
C ILE A 63 12.33 -2.65 -4.37
N GLY A 64 13.56 -2.82 -4.87
CA GLY A 64 14.65 -1.86 -4.58
C GLY A 64 14.22 -0.40 -4.82
N LEU A 65 14.74 0.53 -4.01
CA LEU A 65 14.32 1.95 -3.99
C LEU A 65 14.26 2.60 -5.39
N GLU A 66 15.22 2.27 -6.26
CA GLU A 66 15.26 2.73 -7.66
C GLU A 66 14.04 2.29 -8.49
N ALA A 67 13.57 1.05 -8.28
CA ALA A 67 12.42 0.51 -8.98
C ALA A 67 11.12 1.18 -8.49
N PHE A 68 11.02 1.54 -7.20
CA PHE A 68 9.86 2.24 -6.67
C PHE A 68 9.64 3.62 -7.29
N ILE A 69 10.67 4.47 -7.33
CA ILE A 69 10.54 5.83 -7.89
C ILE A 69 10.13 5.75 -9.37
N THR A 70 10.76 4.85 -10.12
CA THR A 70 10.50 4.69 -11.56
C THR A 70 9.08 4.21 -11.82
N ILE A 71 8.62 3.18 -11.10
CA ILE A 71 7.26 2.63 -11.25
C ILE A 71 6.22 3.65 -10.77
N ALA A 72 6.48 4.34 -9.66
CA ALA A 72 5.57 5.34 -9.12
C ALA A 72 5.41 6.54 -10.07
N ASP A 73 6.50 7.02 -10.67
CA ASP A 73 6.46 8.08 -11.67
C ASP A 73 5.74 7.65 -12.95
N MET A 74 6.03 6.44 -13.45
CA MET A 74 5.48 5.92 -14.70
C MET A 74 3.95 5.76 -14.64
N TYR A 75 3.42 5.24 -13.54
CA TYR A 75 2.00 4.91 -13.40
C TYR A 75 1.21 5.87 -12.51
N GLN A 76 1.84 7.00 -12.11
CA GLN A 76 1.26 8.02 -11.23
C GLN A 76 0.74 7.42 -9.92
N LEU A 77 1.60 6.67 -9.24
CA LEU A 77 1.31 6.06 -7.94
C LEU A 77 1.79 6.98 -6.82
N ASP A 78 0.94 7.93 -6.44
CA ASP A 78 1.30 8.98 -5.49
C ASP A 78 1.69 8.44 -4.11
N GLU A 79 1.01 7.43 -3.58
CA GLU A 79 1.33 6.95 -2.24
C GLU A 79 2.58 6.08 -2.23
N LEU A 80 2.83 5.34 -3.32
CA LEU A 80 4.11 4.66 -3.47
C LEU A 80 5.26 5.68 -3.55
N MET A 81 5.06 6.79 -4.29
CA MET A 81 6.04 7.87 -4.38
C MET A 81 6.29 8.51 -3.00
N ASP A 82 5.23 8.88 -2.29
CA ASP A 82 5.32 9.55 -0.99
C ASP A 82 5.95 8.63 0.06
N PHE A 83 5.59 7.34 0.08
CA PHE A 83 6.24 6.33 0.91
C PHE A 83 7.75 6.24 0.57
N THR A 84 8.11 6.12 -0.70
CA THR A 84 9.51 5.99 -1.13
C THR A 84 10.33 7.22 -0.74
N LEU A 85 9.77 8.42 -0.90
CA LEU A 85 10.42 9.65 -0.47
C LEU A 85 10.60 9.70 1.05
N SER A 86 9.63 9.19 1.80
CA SER A 86 9.68 9.17 3.27
C SER A 86 10.78 8.28 3.81
N THR A 87 11.18 7.23 3.09
CA THR A 87 12.26 6.31 3.51
C THR A 87 13.65 6.90 3.32
N PHE A 88 13.79 8.02 2.60
CA PHE A 88 15.07 8.72 2.50
C PHE A 88 15.33 9.51 3.79
N GLU A 89 16.38 9.11 4.50
CA GLU A 89 16.83 9.70 5.76
C GLU A 89 18.09 10.55 5.57
N THR A 90 18.90 10.21 4.56
CA THR A 90 20.17 10.87 4.25
C THR A 90 20.24 11.31 2.78
N LYS A 91 21.18 12.20 2.46
CA LYS A 91 21.53 12.49 1.05
C LYS A 91 22.09 11.26 0.34
N ASP A 92 22.71 10.37 1.11
CA ASP A 92 23.43 9.21 0.60
C ASP A 92 22.48 8.12 0.10
N ASP A 93 21.23 8.10 0.59
CA ASP A 93 20.18 7.19 0.11
C ASP A 93 19.76 7.43 -1.35
N PHE A 94 20.22 8.55 -1.94
CA PHE A 94 20.05 8.86 -3.35
C PHE A 94 21.29 8.51 -4.20
N LEU A 95 22.41 8.09 -3.60
CA LEU A 95 23.72 7.92 -4.26
C LEU A 95 23.94 6.49 -4.76
N GLU A 96 24.66 6.33 -5.89
CA GLU A 96 25.12 5.02 -6.35
C GLU A 96 26.23 4.46 -5.43
N GLU A 97 26.27 3.14 -5.23
CA GLU A 97 27.30 2.45 -4.42
C GLU A 97 28.75 2.64 -4.91
N ASN A 98 29.00 3.20 -6.09
CA ASN A 98 30.33 3.25 -6.70
C ASN A 98 30.61 4.55 -7.48
N GLY A 99 31.03 5.63 -6.82
CA GLY A 99 31.71 6.74 -7.51
C GLY A 99 31.57 8.11 -6.84
N GLU A 100 32.66 8.87 -6.83
CA GLU A 100 32.90 10.14 -6.13
C GLU A 100 32.04 11.36 -6.59
N ASP A 101 30.81 11.18 -7.07
CA ASP A 101 29.94 12.28 -7.50
C ASP A 101 28.67 12.37 -6.64
N ARG A 102 28.46 13.53 -6.01
CA ARG A 102 27.48 13.75 -4.94
C ARG A 102 26.10 14.12 -5.50
N GLY A 103 25.45 13.21 -6.23
CA GLY A 103 24.13 13.46 -6.80
C GLY A 103 23.25 12.21 -6.96
N PRO A 104 21.91 12.38 -7.11
CA PRO A 104 20.99 11.27 -7.38
C PRO A 104 21.46 10.50 -8.61
N ASN A 105 21.23 9.17 -8.69
CA ASN A 105 21.55 8.36 -9.87
C ASN A 105 21.10 9.09 -11.15
N MET A 106 22.04 9.75 -11.83
CA MET A 106 21.70 10.76 -12.84
C MET A 106 21.08 10.12 -14.08
N LYS A 107 21.33 8.83 -14.33
CA LYS A 107 20.72 8.10 -15.44
C LYS A 107 19.21 7.93 -15.22
N ILE A 108 18.80 7.51 -14.03
CA ILE A 108 17.39 7.35 -13.67
C ILE A 108 16.75 8.72 -13.48
N PHE A 109 17.39 9.61 -12.71
CA PHE A 109 16.87 10.94 -12.41
C PHE A 109 16.53 11.70 -13.69
N ASN A 110 17.36 11.65 -14.72
CA ASN A 110 17.09 12.33 -15.98
C ASN A 110 15.85 11.79 -16.72
N GLN A 111 15.51 10.52 -16.55
CA GLN A 111 14.34 9.87 -17.16
C GLN A 111 13.03 10.17 -16.43
N LEU A 112 13.08 10.64 -15.17
CA LEU A 112 11.89 10.95 -14.39
C LEU A 112 11.15 12.20 -14.90
N SER A 113 9.85 12.24 -14.66
CA SER A 113 9.00 13.40 -14.93
C SER A 113 9.47 14.64 -14.16
N LYS A 114 9.13 15.82 -14.67
CA LYS A 114 9.43 17.10 -13.99
C LYS A 114 8.81 17.16 -12.60
N THR A 115 7.59 16.63 -12.43
CA THR A 115 6.88 16.61 -11.15
C THR A 115 7.61 15.77 -10.12
N THR A 116 8.06 14.58 -10.49
CA THR A 116 8.81 13.69 -9.59
C THR A 116 10.17 14.26 -9.21
N LYS A 117 10.88 14.86 -10.17
CA LYS A 117 12.14 15.60 -9.89
C LYS A 117 11.94 16.68 -8.81
N VAL A 118 10.82 17.40 -8.88
CA VAL A 118 10.47 18.42 -7.88
C VAL A 118 10.17 17.79 -6.51
N LYS A 119 9.39 16.70 -6.45
CA LYS A 119 9.11 15.98 -5.19
C LYS A 119 10.41 15.47 -4.53
N ILE A 120 11.32 14.88 -5.30
CA ILE A 120 12.65 14.44 -4.84
C ILE A 120 13.45 15.62 -4.29
N PHE A 121 13.51 16.73 -5.03
CA PHE A 121 14.25 17.92 -4.59
C PHE A 121 13.69 18.50 -3.28
N HIS A 122 12.37 18.55 -3.12
CA HIS A 122 11.76 18.96 -1.84
C HIS A 122 12.18 18.06 -0.69
N ARG A 123 12.21 16.74 -0.90
CA ARG A 123 12.64 15.79 0.13
C ARG A 123 14.11 16.00 0.52
N ILE A 124 15.00 16.21 -0.46
CA ILE A 124 16.41 16.53 -0.19
C ILE A 124 16.52 17.81 0.65
N LEU A 125 15.78 18.86 0.31
CA LEU A 125 15.77 20.10 1.09
C LEU A 125 15.23 19.91 2.52
N GLU A 126 14.26 19.03 2.73
CA GLU A 126 13.78 18.68 4.07
C GLU A 126 14.86 17.99 4.90
N ILE A 127 15.59 17.05 4.30
CA ILE A 127 16.73 16.37 4.92
C ILE A 127 17.83 17.39 5.25
N ASP A 128 18.15 18.31 4.33
CA ASP A 128 19.15 19.37 4.53
C ASP A 128 18.76 20.36 5.63
N LYS A 129 17.49 20.72 5.72
CA LYS A 129 17.01 21.61 6.79
C LYS A 129 17.07 20.93 8.16
N LYS A 130 16.91 19.60 8.22
CA LYS A 130 17.10 18.81 9.44
C LYS A 130 18.59 18.67 9.80
N ILE A 131 19.48 18.66 8.79
CA ILE A 131 20.94 18.53 8.94
C ILE A 131 21.61 19.90 8.71
N LYS A 132 21.66 20.77 9.72
CA LYS A 132 22.48 22.00 9.65
C LYS A 132 23.96 21.62 9.45
N VAL A 133 24.51 21.59 8.22
CA VAL A 133 25.93 21.90 7.84
C VAL A 133 26.10 22.00 6.30
N THR A 134 26.68 23.14 5.88
CA THR A 134 27.47 23.54 4.68
C THR A 134 27.44 22.71 3.38
N ALA A 135 26.87 23.27 2.31
CA ALA A 135 26.99 22.76 0.92
C ALA A 135 28.35 23.12 0.28
N LYS A 136 28.89 22.27 -0.60
CA LYS A 136 30.16 22.52 -1.30
C LYS A 136 29.95 23.26 -2.64
N LYS A 137 31.02 23.89 -3.13
CA LYS A 137 31.05 24.82 -4.28
C LYS A 137 30.64 24.18 -5.62
N GLU A 138 30.78 22.86 -5.75
CA GLU A 138 30.45 22.10 -6.97
C GLU A 138 28.95 21.79 -7.07
N ASP A 139 28.27 21.53 -5.95
CA ASP A 139 26.81 21.36 -5.88
C ASP A 139 26.09 22.60 -6.44
N LEU A 140 26.65 23.80 -6.18
CA LEU A 140 26.15 25.10 -6.64
C LEU A 140 26.19 25.32 -8.16
N LEU A 141 27.00 24.60 -8.92
CA LEU A 141 27.14 24.78 -10.38
C LEU A 141 26.04 24.03 -11.17
N LEU A 142 25.58 22.87 -10.69
CA LEU A 142 24.41 22.18 -11.26
C LEU A 142 23.10 22.96 -10.98
N HIS A 143 23.07 23.69 -9.86
CA HIS A 143 21.93 24.51 -9.41
C HIS A 143 21.65 25.74 -10.27
N GLU A 144 22.67 26.41 -10.83
CA GLU A 144 22.49 27.59 -11.69
C GLU A 144 21.84 27.25 -13.04
N ASN A 145 22.15 26.07 -13.60
CA ASN A 145 21.64 25.65 -14.91
C ASN A 145 20.19 25.16 -14.87
N THR A 146 19.72 24.66 -13.72
CA THR A 146 18.36 24.10 -13.57
C THR A 146 17.30 25.19 -13.31
N PHE A 147 17.71 26.33 -12.72
CA PHE A 147 16.84 27.42 -12.30
C PHE A 147 17.28 28.79 -12.86
N SER A 148 17.75 28.81 -14.10
CA SER A 148 18.11 30.05 -14.79
C SER A 148 16.94 31.05 -14.78
N LYS A 149 17.27 32.33 -14.60
CA LYS A 149 16.32 33.44 -14.48
C LYS A 149 15.24 33.37 -15.56
N SER A 150 13.98 33.37 -15.11
CA SER A 150 12.79 33.36 -15.96
C SER A 150 11.86 34.47 -15.51
N ASP A 151 10.99 34.94 -16.41
CA ASP A 151 9.96 35.94 -16.15
C ASP A 151 8.94 35.51 -15.07
N LYS A 152 9.02 34.26 -14.59
CA LYS A 152 8.19 33.68 -13.53
C LYS A 152 8.86 33.61 -12.15
N THR A 153 10.00 34.28 -11.96
CA THR A 153 10.72 34.20 -10.69
C THR A 153 10.02 35.02 -9.59
N ASP A 154 9.60 34.35 -8.50
CA ASP A 154 8.87 35.00 -7.40
C ASP A 154 9.72 35.25 -6.14
N ALA A 155 10.81 34.52 -5.94
CA ALA A 155 11.72 34.68 -4.80
C ALA A 155 13.18 34.48 -5.22
N VAL A 156 14.09 35.17 -4.54
CA VAL A 156 15.54 35.00 -4.72
C VAL A 156 16.14 34.49 -3.41
N LEU A 157 16.60 33.23 -3.39
CA LEU A 157 17.34 32.67 -2.26
C LEU A 157 18.81 33.07 -2.37
N VAL A 158 19.43 33.52 -1.28
CA VAL A 158 20.87 33.82 -1.25
C VAL A 158 21.57 32.82 -0.34
N ILE A 159 22.49 32.03 -0.89
CA ILE A 159 23.35 31.09 -0.16
C ILE A 159 24.80 31.44 -0.49
N ASP A 160 25.63 31.72 0.52
CA ASP A 160 27.04 32.12 0.38
C ASP A 160 27.32 33.16 -0.73
N GLY A 161 26.46 34.19 -0.80
CA GLY A 161 26.60 35.30 -1.74
C GLY A 161 26.10 35.03 -3.17
N LYS A 162 25.61 33.81 -3.48
CA LYS A 162 25.00 33.48 -4.77
C LYS A 162 23.47 33.53 -4.73
N LYS A 163 22.85 34.06 -5.80
CA LYS A 163 21.40 34.29 -5.93
C LYS A 163 20.73 33.18 -6.75
N LEU A 164 19.78 32.46 -6.16
CA LEU A 164 18.94 31.44 -6.79
C LEU A 164 17.53 31.95 -7.02
N HIS A 165 17.04 31.84 -8.26
CA HIS A 165 15.72 32.30 -8.66
C HIS A 165 14.69 31.16 -8.50
N VAL A 166 13.76 31.30 -7.56
CA VAL A 166 12.78 30.25 -7.20
C VAL A 166 11.36 30.75 -7.49
N ASN A 167 10.54 29.92 -8.12
CA ASN A 167 9.12 30.20 -8.33
C ASN A 167 8.36 29.83 -7.05
N LYS A 168 7.54 30.73 -6.51
CA LYS A 168 6.83 30.54 -5.25
C LYS A 168 5.51 29.85 -5.60
N ALA A 169 5.35 28.59 -5.20
CA ALA A 169 4.02 28.00 -5.14
C ALA A 169 3.17 28.90 -4.20
N PRO A 170 1.92 29.23 -4.58
CA PRO A 170 1.09 30.16 -3.81
C PRO A 170 0.70 29.51 -2.48
N ASN A 171 1.51 29.73 -1.44
CA ASN A 171 1.19 29.26 -0.11
C ASN A 171 0.48 30.38 0.66
N LYS A 172 -0.86 30.35 0.62
CA LYS A 172 -1.71 31.07 1.54
C LYS A 172 -1.82 30.20 2.80
N MET A 173 -0.91 30.39 3.75
CA MET A 173 -1.04 29.77 5.08
C MET A 173 -2.20 30.46 5.81
N THR A 174 -3.39 29.89 5.70
CA THR A 174 -4.43 30.02 6.72
C THR A 174 -4.22 28.88 7.70
N GLU A 175 -4.02 29.21 8.98
CA GLU A 175 -3.88 28.27 10.11
C GLU A 175 -5.20 27.53 10.40
N THR A 176 -5.67 26.75 9.43
CA THR A 176 -6.64 25.68 9.69
C THR A 176 -5.82 24.48 10.18
N PRO A 177 -6.16 23.84 11.32
CA PRO A 177 -5.49 22.61 11.72
C PRO A 177 -5.52 21.63 10.55
N GLU A 178 -4.35 21.14 10.15
CA GLU A 178 -4.28 20.20 9.04
C GLU A 178 -4.98 18.90 9.45
N LEU A 179 -6.02 18.52 8.70
CA LEU A 179 -6.78 17.30 8.96
C LEU A 179 -5.85 16.08 8.93
N SER A 180 -6.05 15.15 9.87
CA SER A 180 -5.37 13.86 9.87
C SER A 180 -5.72 13.06 8.61
N ILE A 181 -4.90 12.05 8.26
CA ILE A 181 -5.18 11.15 7.13
C ILE A 181 -6.55 10.45 7.30
N TYR A 182 -6.94 10.18 8.53
CA TYR A 182 -8.21 9.55 8.89
C TYR A 182 -9.40 10.47 8.62
N GLU A 183 -9.30 11.75 8.98
CA GLU A 183 -10.34 12.73 8.71
C GLU A 183 -10.43 13.07 7.22
N LYS A 184 -9.28 13.16 6.53
CA LYS A 184 -9.21 13.38 5.08
C LYS A 184 -9.90 12.24 4.30
N ALA A 185 -9.88 11.01 4.80
CA ALA A 185 -10.46 9.84 4.13
C ALA A 185 -12.00 9.87 4.01
N PHE A 186 -12.70 10.63 4.86
CA PHE A 186 -14.17 10.65 4.92
C PHE A 186 -14.73 12.08 4.94
N ILE A 187 -14.09 12.99 4.19
CA ILE A 187 -14.64 14.31 3.92
C ILE A 187 -15.93 14.21 3.10
N LYS A 188 -16.80 15.22 3.23
CA LYS A 188 -18.04 15.28 2.45
C LYS A 188 -17.74 15.40 0.96
N THR A 189 -18.32 14.50 0.17
CA THR A 189 -18.37 14.59 -1.29
C THR A 189 -19.81 14.51 -1.80
N ASP A 190 -20.01 14.71 -3.09
CA ASP A 190 -21.27 14.49 -3.80
C ASP A 190 -21.71 13.02 -3.83
N GLU A 191 -20.80 12.08 -3.59
CA GLU A 191 -21.06 10.64 -3.52
C GLU A 191 -21.47 10.15 -2.11
N THR A 192 -21.42 11.02 -1.10
CA THR A 192 -21.75 10.67 0.30
C THR A 192 -23.19 11.01 0.66
N ASP A 193 -23.89 10.10 1.34
CA ASP A 193 -25.32 10.18 1.65
C ASP A 193 -25.68 9.78 3.10
N ALA A 194 -24.67 9.52 3.94
CA ALA A 194 -24.79 9.33 5.38
C ALA A 194 -23.63 9.99 6.13
N ILE A 195 -23.85 10.24 7.43
CA ILE A 195 -22.81 10.66 8.37
C ILE A 195 -22.79 9.66 9.52
N LEU A 196 -21.65 9.01 9.73
CA LEU A 196 -21.36 8.25 10.94
C LEU A 196 -20.56 9.15 11.89
N VAL A 197 -20.79 9.01 13.19
CA VAL A 197 -20.08 9.77 14.22
C VAL A 197 -19.38 8.79 15.16
N VAL A 198 -18.05 8.90 15.25
CA VAL A 198 -17.20 8.09 16.13
C VAL A 198 -16.29 9.03 16.89
N ASP A 199 -16.23 8.89 18.23
CA ASP A 199 -15.46 9.77 19.11
C ASP A 199 -15.73 11.28 18.86
N GLY A 200 -16.97 11.62 18.52
CA GLY A 200 -17.39 12.99 18.17
C GLY A 200 -16.91 13.49 16.80
N LYS A 201 -16.13 12.70 16.05
CA LYS A 201 -15.67 13.01 14.70
C LYS A 201 -16.65 12.48 13.65
N LYS A 202 -16.90 13.30 12.62
CA LYS A 202 -17.86 12.98 11.55
C LYS A 202 -17.17 12.30 10.38
N MET A 203 -17.76 11.21 9.91
CA MET A 203 -17.34 10.46 8.73
C MET A 203 -18.47 10.50 7.70
N HIS A 204 -18.24 11.15 6.57
CA HIS A 204 -19.17 11.16 5.45
C HIS A 204 -19.00 9.89 4.62
N VAL A 205 -20.04 9.07 4.55
CA VAL A 205 -19.99 7.73 3.94
C VAL A 205 -21.04 7.56 2.84
N ASN A 206 -20.84 6.55 1.98
CA ASN A 206 -21.83 6.09 1.01
C ASN A 206 -22.56 4.86 1.54
N LYS A 207 -23.86 4.96 1.77
CA LYS A 207 -24.71 3.87 2.30
C LYS A 207 -24.71 2.65 1.40
N GLY A 208 -24.73 2.85 0.07
CA GLY A 208 -24.77 1.78 -0.91
C GLY A 208 -23.55 0.86 -0.81
N ILE A 209 -22.35 1.44 -0.75
CA ILE A 209 -21.09 0.70 -0.57
C ILE A 209 -21.13 -0.06 0.75
N LEU A 210 -21.43 0.61 1.86
CA LEU A 210 -21.44 -0.05 3.17
C LEU A 210 -22.50 -1.17 3.26
N CYS A 211 -23.70 -0.96 2.71
CA CYS A 211 -24.75 -1.99 2.66
C CYS A 211 -24.35 -3.20 1.81
N TYR A 212 -23.58 -3.00 0.74
CA TYR A 212 -23.10 -4.08 -0.12
C TYR A 212 -22.07 -4.96 0.62
N HIS A 213 -21.17 -4.32 1.36
CA HIS A 213 -20.07 -5.00 2.05
C HIS A 213 -20.41 -5.48 3.48
N SER A 214 -21.56 -5.08 4.03
CA SER A 214 -21.93 -5.37 5.43
C SER A 214 -23.44 -5.58 5.62
N PRO A 215 -23.87 -6.77 6.05
CA PRO A 215 -25.21 -7.00 6.54
C PRO A 215 -25.59 -6.11 7.73
N PHE A 216 -24.62 -5.76 8.59
CA PHE A 216 -24.84 -4.82 9.70
C PHE A 216 -25.26 -3.45 9.18
N PHE A 217 -24.49 -2.84 8.28
CA PHE A 217 -24.84 -1.52 7.73
C PHE A 217 -26.11 -1.57 6.88
N LYS A 218 -26.36 -2.70 6.20
CA LYS A 218 -27.63 -2.92 5.51
C LYS A 218 -28.82 -2.88 6.46
N ALA A 219 -28.71 -3.51 7.63
CA ALA A 219 -29.74 -3.44 8.66
C ALA A 219 -29.83 -2.03 9.26
N LEU A 220 -28.69 -1.40 9.58
CA LEU A 220 -28.63 -0.06 10.16
C LEU A 220 -29.36 0.98 9.28
N PHE A 221 -29.06 1.01 7.98
CA PHE A 221 -29.59 2.02 7.07
C PHE A 221 -30.99 1.73 6.54
N ASN A 222 -31.42 0.45 6.51
CA ASN A 222 -32.71 0.06 5.92
C ASN A 222 -33.77 -0.39 6.94
N SER A 223 -33.43 -0.48 8.23
CA SER A 223 -34.39 -0.87 9.26
C SER A 223 -35.51 0.16 9.45
N ASN A 224 -36.63 -0.25 10.04
CA ASN A 224 -37.71 0.66 10.43
C ASN A 224 -37.43 1.38 11.77
N PHE A 225 -36.18 1.36 12.24
CA PHE A 225 -35.79 2.06 13.45
C PHE A 225 -35.48 3.54 13.17
N LYS A 226 -35.28 4.32 14.24
CA LYS A 226 -35.16 5.78 14.15
C LYS A 226 -33.93 6.21 13.33
N GLU A 227 -32.91 5.37 13.29
CA GLU A 227 -31.63 5.55 12.61
C GLU A 227 -31.81 5.75 11.10
N LYS A 228 -32.85 5.16 10.49
CA LYS A 228 -33.14 5.33 9.05
C LYS A 228 -33.41 6.78 8.65
N SER A 229 -33.99 7.58 9.54
CA SER A 229 -34.27 9.00 9.31
C SER A 229 -33.27 9.94 9.97
N MET A 230 -32.26 9.42 10.68
CA MET A 230 -31.23 10.24 11.30
C MET A 230 -30.24 10.77 10.25
N LYS A 231 -29.90 12.05 10.41
CA LYS A 231 -28.88 12.71 9.59
C LYS A 231 -27.46 12.30 9.99
N GLU A 232 -27.27 11.99 11.26
CA GLU A 232 -25.99 11.59 11.87
C GLU A 232 -26.26 10.38 12.77
N ILE A 233 -25.48 9.30 12.60
CA ILE A 233 -25.64 8.05 13.33
C ILE A 233 -24.37 7.82 14.15
N GLU A 234 -24.50 7.78 15.47
CA GLU A 234 -23.39 7.53 16.39
C GLU A 234 -23.05 6.03 16.42
N ILE A 235 -21.76 5.70 16.22
CA ILE A 235 -21.21 4.36 16.41
C ILE A 235 -20.36 4.40 17.68
N LYS A 236 -20.75 3.58 18.66
CA LYS A 236 -20.13 3.53 19.98
C LYS A 236 -19.16 2.37 20.09
N ASP A 237 -18.32 2.41 21.12
CA ASP A 237 -17.40 1.33 21.51
C ASP A 237 -16.38 0.95 20.41
N VAL A 238 -16.01 1.92 19.59
CA VAL A 238 -14.97 1.78 18.55
C VAL A 238 -14.04 2.99 18.58
N GLU A 239 -12.76 2.75 18.32
CA GLU A 239 -11.75 3.81 18.18
C GLU A 239 -11.80 4.39 16.77
N PHE A 240 -11.72 5.71 16.67
CA PHE A 240 -11.84 6.43 15.39
C PHE A 240 -10.88 5.94 14.31
N GLU A 241 -9.60 5.72 14.62
CA GLU A 241 -8.59 5.39 13.60
C GLU A 241 -8.77 3.97 13.02
N GLU A 242 -9.01 2.98 13.88
CA GLU A 242 -9.27 1.60 13.50
C GLU A 242 -10.58 1.48 12.71
N PHE A 243 -11.63 2.17 13.15
CA PHE A 243 -12.92 2.17 12.46
C PHE A 243 -12.84 2.88 11.10
N THR A 244 -12.10 3.99 11.04
CA THR A 244 -11.82 4.69 9.78
C THR A 244 -11.04 3.80 8.81
N THR A 245 -10.01 3.11 9.32
CA THR A 245 -9.24 2.17 8.51
C THR A 245 -10.12 1.04 8.01
N LEU A 246 -10.96 0.43 8.87
CA LEU A 246 -11.93 -0.61 8.50
C LEU A 246 -12.81 -0.18 7.32
N LEU A 247 -13.49 0.96 7.43
CA LEU A 247 -14.40 1.42 6.40
C LEU A 247 -13.66 1.76 5.10
N SER A 248 -12.46 2.35 5.21
CA SER A 248 -11.69 2.74 4.02
C SER A 248 -11.33 1.54 3.11
N LEU A 249 -11.21 0.33 3.68
CA LEU A 249 -10.85 -0.90 2.97
C LEU A 249 -11.89 -1.35 1.93
N VAL A 250 -13.10 -0.79 1.95
CA VAL A 250 -14.15 -1.04 0.93
C VAL A 250 -14.42 0.17 0.03
N HIS A 251 -13.61 1.22 0.14
CA HIS A 251 -13.68 2.42 -0.69
C HIS A 251 -12.53 2.48 -1.71
N LEU A 252 -12.58 3.45 -2.62
CA LEU A 252 -11.62 3.59 -3.72
C LEU A 252 -10.17 3.79 -3.25
N ASN A 253 -9.98 4.54 -2.15
CA ASN A 253 -8.68 4.90 -1.60
C ASN A 253 -8.54 4.37 -0.18
N PRO A 254 -8.30 3.05 0.00
CA PRO A 254 -8.09 2.46 1.32
C PRO A 254 -6.89 3.07 2.05
N LEU A 255 -7.07 3.27 3.36
CA LEU A 255 -5.98 3.52 4.28
C LEU A 255 -5.22 2.22 4.53
N ARG A 256 -3.90 2.32 4.63
CA ARG A 256 -3.04 1.17 4.88
C ARG A 256 -3.19 0.68 6.32
N PRO A 257 -3.57 -0.60 6.56
CA PRO A 257 -3.45 -1.18 7.89
C PRO A 257 -1.99 -1.24 8.34
N THR A 258 -1.77 -1.26 9.65
CA THR A 258 -0.46 -1.51 10.26
C THR A 258 -0.45 -2.90 10.89
N ARG A 259 0.74 -3.43 11.20
CA ARG A 259 0.84 -4.67 11.98
C ARG A 259 0.10 -4.57 13.31
N GLN A 260 0.22 -3.41 13.95
CA GLN A 260 -0.25 -3.19 15.31
C GLN A 260 -1.77 -3.13 15.38
N ASN A 261 -2.42 -2.55 14.37
CA ASN A 261 -3.87 -2.41 14.35
C ASN A 261 -4.61 -3.50 13.56
N ALA A 262 -3.91 -4.30 12.73
CA ALA A 262 -4.57 -5.28 11.85
C ALA A 262 -5.48 -6.27 12.60
N GLU A 263 -5.08 -6.75 13.78
CA GLU A 263 -5.94 -7.65 14.58
C GLU A 263 -7.16 -6.92 15.14
N LYS A 264 -7.02 -5.65 15.54
CA LYS A 264 -8.17 -4.86 16.00
C LYS A 264 -9.12 -4.57 14.85
N ILE A 265 -8.62 -4.30 13.65
CA ILE A 265 -9.46 -4.14 12.45
C ILE A 265 -10.15 -5.46 12.09
N LEU A 266 -9.50 -6.62 12.25
CA LEU A 266 -10.14 -7.93 12.08
C LEU A 266 -11.30 -8.15 13.07
N GLU A 267 -11.13 -7.76 14.34
CA GLU A 267 -12.20 -7.78 15.35
C GLU A 267 -13.39 -6.90 14.93
N LEU A 268 -13.12 -5.69 14.45
CA LEU A 268 -14.18 -4.82 13.93
C LEU A 268 -14.82 -5.40 12.66
N ALA A 269 -14.06 -6.04 11.78
CA ALA A 269 -14.60 -6.68 10.58
C ALA A 269 -15.57 -7.83 10.93
N GLU A 270 -15.32 -8.60 11.99
CA GLU A 270 -16.30 -9.56 12.51
C GLU A 270 -17.52 -8.85 13.12
N LEU A 271 -17.30 -7.84 13.96
CA LEU A 271 -18.37 -7.09 14.63
C LEU A 271 -19.34 -6.43 13.64
N PHE A 272 -18.81 -5.80 12.60
CA PHE A 272 -19.59 -5.12 11.56
C PHE A 272 -19.90 -6.04 10.36
N LEU A 273 -19.62 -7.34 10.46
CA LEU A 273 -19.95 -8.36 9.45
C LEU A 273 -19.42 -8.01 8.04
N MET A 274 -18.13 -7.69 7.94
CA MET A 274 -17.45 -7.25 6.71
C MET A 274 -16.44 -8.29 6.19
N PRO A 275 -16.90 -9.41 5.58
CA PRO A 275 -16.00 -10.49 5.14
C PRO A 275 -15.00 -10.05 4.07
N SER A 276 -15.38 -9.10 3.22
CA SER A 276 -14.44 -8.52 2.24
C SER A 276 -13.24 -7.85 2.90
N VAL A 277 -13.41 -7.23 4.07
CA VAL A 277 -12.30 -6.62 4.81
C VAL A 277 -11.39 -7.67 5.44
N GLN A 278 -11.97 -8.78 5.93
CA GLN A 278 -11.18 -9.92 6.44
C GLN A 278 -10.23 -10.47 5.36
N GLN A 279 -10.69 -10.60 4.12
CA GLN A 279 -9.86 -11.03 3.00
C GLN A 279 -8.72 -10.03 2.73
N HIS A 280 -8.99 -8.72 2.72
CA HIS A 280 -7.94 -7.71 2.56
C HIS A 280 -6.89 -7.79 3.67
N LEU A 281 -7.31 -7.98 4.92
CA LEU A 281 -6.42 -8.10 6.06
C LEU A 281 -5.63 -9.42 6.05
N GLU A 282 -6.23 -10.52 5.60
CA GLU A 282 -5.53 -11.79 5.39
C GLU A 282 -4.38 -11.62 4.40
N TYR A 283 -4.64 -11.01 3.24
CA TYR A 283 -3.59 -10.73 2.27
C TYR A 283 -2.54 -9.79 2.82
N PHE A 284 -2.93 -8.71 3.52
CA PHE A 284 -1.99 -7.81 4.16
C PHE A 284 -1.07 -8.54 5.16
N LEU A 285 -1.65 -9.32 6.08
CA LEU A 285 -0.93 -10.05 7.14
C LEU A 285 0.03 -11.09 6.56
N ILE A 286 -0.33 -11.77 5.47
CA ILE A 286 0.54 -12.70 4.73
C ILE A 286 1.86 -12.03 4.34
N GLN A 287 1.82 -10.75 4.01
CA GLN A 287 2.94 -10.00 3.43
C GLN A 287 3.81 -9.33 4.50
N THR A 288 3.31 -9.21 5.72
CA THR A 288 4.09 -8.70 6.85
C THR A 288 5.15 -9.69 7.32
N ASP A 289 6.14 -9.18 8.04
CA ASP A 289 7.16 -9.95 8.76
C ASP A 289 6.66 -10.47 10.14
N ILE A 290 5.34 -10.60 10.34
CA ILE A 290 4.78 -11.11 11.60
C ILE A 290 5.31 -12.54 11.81
N GLU A 291 5.65 -12.87 13.06
CA GLU A 291 6.21 -14.17 13.41
C GLU A 291 5.25 -15.30 12.97
N ARG A 292 5.82 -16.39 12.46
CA ARG A 292 5.05 -17.46 11.79
C ARG A 292 3.99 -18.13 12.67
N LEU A 293 4.26 -18.33 13.97
CA LEU A 293 3.27 -18.88 14.91
C LEU A 293 2.18 -17.84 15.20
N GLU A 294 2.53 -16.55 15.21
CA GLU A 294 1.56 -15.47 15.35
C GLU A 294 0.63 -15.36 14.13
N LYS A 295 1.15 -15.54 12.91
CA LYS A 295 0.30 -15.68 11.70
C LYS A 295 -0.70 -16.84 11.85
N ILE A 296 -0.24 -18.00 12.33
CA ILE A 296 -1.10 -19.16 12.57
C ILE A 296 -2.14 -18.86 13.65
N ARG A 297 -1.76 -18.19 14.75
CA ARG A 297 -2.69 -17.82 15.83
C ARG A 297 -3.79 -16.88 15.35
N ILE A 298 -3.42 -15.82 14.63
CA ILE A 298 -4.38 -14.86 14.09
C ILE A 298 -5.29 -15.57 13.08
N GLY A 299 -4.70 -16.35 12.16
CA GLY A 299 -5.49 -17.07 11.17
C GLY A 299 -6.44 -18.11 11.79
N ASP A 300 -6.04 -18.78 12.86
CA ASP A 300 -6.92 -19.71 13.60
C ASP A 300 -8.08 -18.97 14.28
N LYS A 301 -7.80 -17.84 14.93
CA LYS A 301 -8.82 -17.03 15.63
C LYS A 301 -9.88 -16.48 14.69
N TYR A 302 -9.47 -15.97 13.52
CA TYR A 302 -10.36 -15.30 12.55
C TYR A 302 -10.71 -16.16 11.33
N GLN A 303 -10.34 -17.45 11.34
CA GLN A 303 -10.60 -18.43 10.27
C GLN A 303 -10.00 -18.04 8.90
N LEU A 304 -8.80 -17.46 8.91
CA LEU A 304 -8.04 -17.02 7.73
C LEU A 304 -7.10 -18.15 7.27
N ASP A 305 -7.60 -19.01 6.39
CA ASP A 305 -6.93 -20.25 5.99
C ASP A 305 -5.63 -20.03 5.18
N ASP A 306 -5.55 -18.99 4.36
CA ASP A 306 -4.34 -18.65 3.60
C ASP A 306 -3.26 -18.09 4.53
N LEU A 307 -3.64 -17.33 5.56
CA LEU A 307 -2.71 -16.85 6.58
C LEU A 307 -2.15 -18.00 7.42
N ILE A 308 -3.00 -18.95 7.84
CA ILE A 308 -2.56 -20.19 8.52
C ILE A 308 -1.56 -20.92 7.64
N GLN A 309 -1.92 -21.13 6.37
CA GLN A 309 -1.06 -21.85 5.43
C GLN A 309 0.27 -21.13 5.20
N ASN A 310 0.27 -19.80 5.09
CA ASN A 310 1.48 -18.99 4.97
C ASN A 310 2.40 -19.13 6.20
N GLY A 311 1.84 -19.09 7.42
CA GLY A 311 2.63 -19.31 8.63
C GLY A 311 3.22 -20.72 8.71
N ILE A 312 2.44 -21.73 8.31
CA ILE A 312 2.87 -23.14 8.27
C ILE A 312 4.04 -23.34 7.29
N ILE A 313 3.95 -22.82 6.06
CA ILE A 313 4.97 -23.06 5.03
C ILE A 313 6.32 -22.42 5.35
N GLN A 314 6.35 -21.39 6.19
CA GLN A 314 7.62 -20.80 6.64
C GLN A 314 8.45 -21.75 7.52
N TYR A 315 7.86 -22.79 8.12
CA TYR A 315 8.62 -23.82 8.83
C TYR A 315 9.44 -24.74 7.91
N GLN A 316 9.12 -24.83 6.61
CA GLN A 316 9.95 -25.58 5.66
C GLN A 316 11.34 -24.97 5.51
N LYS A 317 11.46 -23.64 5.53
CA LYS A 317 12.71 -22.93 5.24
C LYS A 317 13.83 -23.27 6.23
N ASP A 318 13.47 -23.63 7.46
CA ASP A 318 14.44 -23.86 8.54
C ASP A 318 14.53 -25.33 8.98
N HIS A 319 13.78 -26.26 8.35
CA HIS A 319 13.76 -27.71 8.62
C HIS A 319 13.53 -28.17 10.08
N VAL A 320 13.16 -27.28 11.01
CA VAL A 320 13.10 -27.62 12.43
C VAL A 320 11.68 -27.43 12.99
N PHE A 321 10.96 -28.54 13.14
CA PHE A 321 9.96 -28.63 14.20
C PHE A 321 10.68 -28.92 15.52
N THR A 322 10.86 -27.89 16.33
CA THR A 322 11.46 -28.07 17.66
C THR A 322 10.43 -28.61 18.65
N THR A 323 10.90 -29.36 19.63
CA THR A 323 10.14 -29.62 20.87
C THR A 323 9.74 -28.32 21.59
N LYS A 324 10.37 -27.19 21.26
CA LYS A 324 10.03 -25.84 21.74
C LYS A 324 8.72 -25.32 21.12
N THR A 325 8.44 -25.55 19.84
CA THR A 325 7.16 -25.17 19.21
C THR A 325 5.99 -25.94 19.83
N ALA A 326 6.14 -27.26 20.03
CA ALA A 326 5.12 -28.09 20.69
C ALA A 326 4.84 -27.67 22.15
N ARG A 327 5.83 -27.06 22.82
CA ARG A 327 5.70 -26.56 24.19
C ARG A 327 5.20 -25.12 24.26
N ASN A 328 5.14 -24.40 23.13
CA ASN A 328 4.69 -23.03 23.06
C ASN A 328 3.20 -22.92 23.48
N THR A 329 2.89 -21.98 24.36
CA THR A 329 1.53 -21.75 24.88
C THR A 329 0.55 -21.34 23.79
N VAL A 330 0.98 -20.53 22.82
CA VAL A 330 0.19 -20.15 21.65
C VAL A 330 -0.21 -21.39 20.86
N PHE A 331 0.74 -22.28 20.57
CA PHE A 331 0.47 -23.52 19.84
C PHE A 331 -0.53 -24.43 20.58
N LYS A 332 -0.42 -24.53 21.91
CA LYS A 332 -1.36 -25.33 22.72
C LYS A 332 -2.79 -24.82 22.64
N ASN A 333 -2.97 -23.50 22.51
CA ASN A 333 -4.27 -22.85 22.47
C ASN A 333 -4.91 -22.82 21.08
N LEU A 334 -4.20 -23.25 20.03
CA LEU A 334 -4.79 -23.38 18.69
C LEU A 334 -5.92 -24.41 18.69
N THR A 335 -6.87 -24.26 17.75
CA THR A 335 -7.90 -25.28 17.53
C THR A 335 -7.31 -26.59 17.06
N ASP A 336 -8.00 -27.70 17.33
CA ASP A 336 -7.56 -29.02 16.87
C ASP A 336 -7.52 -29.11 15.34
N LYS A 337 -8.44 -28.42 14.64
CA LYS A 337 -8.41 -28.28 13.17
C LYS A 337 -7.07 -27.72 12.69
N THR A 338 -6.61 -26.64 13.32
CA THR A 338 -5.34 -25.99 12.95
C THR A 338 -4.13 -26.80 13.35
N LYS A 339 -4.15 -27.44 14.53
CA LYS A 339 -3.11 -28.39 14.94
C LYS A 339 -2.99 -29.56 13.95
N VAL A 340 -4.11 -30.11 13.49
CA VAL A 340 -4.13 -31.19 12.49
C VAL A 340 -3.59 -30.71 11.15
N LYS A 341 -3.99 -29.52 10.66
CA LYS A 341 -3.42 -28.91 9.43
C LYS A 341 -1.89 -28.79 9.54
N TYR A 342 -1.42 -28.24 10.65
CA TYR A 342 0.01 -28.06 10.94
C TYR A 342 0.77 -29.40 10.99
N LEU A 343 0.26 -30.38 11.76
CA LEU A 343 0.90 -31.70 11.90
C LEU A 343 0.90 -32.48 10.58
N THR A 344 -0.22 -32.46 9.83
CA THR A 344 -0.33 -33.09 8.51
C THR A 344 0.72 -32.54 7.55
N TYR A 345 0.93 -31.23 7.59
CA TYR A 345 1.96 -30.58 6.80
C TYR A 345 3.38 -31.04 7.18
N LEU A 346 3.68 -31.16 8.49
CA LEU A 346 4.96 -31.69 8.94
C LEU A 346 5.21 -33.14 8.51
N PHE A 347 4.18 -33.99 8.55
CA PHE A 347 4.29 -35.38 8.08
C PHE A 347 4.69 -35.44 6.60
N ARG A 348 4.05 -34.62 5.74
CA ARG A 348 4.38 -34.55 4.31
C ARG A 348 5.83 -34.13 4.04
N ILE A 349 6.38 -33.19 4.83
CA ILE A 349 7.79 -32.78 4.68
C ILE A 349 8.73 -33.92 5.04
N LYS A 350 8.45 -34.68 6.12
CA LYS A 350 9.28 -35.83 6.52
C LYS A 350 9.31 -36.92 5.44
N GLU A 351 8.18 -37.22 4.82
CA GLU A 351 8.12 -38.19 3.71
C GLU A 351 8.95 -37.73 2.51
N THR A 352 8.90 -36.44 2.17
CA THR A 352 9.66 -35.87 1.03
C THR A 352 11.18 -35.94 1.26
N VAL A 353 11.64 -35.79 2.50
CA VAL A 353 13.08 -35.92 2.86
C VAL A 353 13.53 -37.38 2.91
N THR A 354 12.62 -38.32 3.19
CA THR A 354 12.95 -39.76 3.26
C THR A 354 13.04 -40.41 1.87
N VAL A 355 12.46 -39.79 0.84
CA VAL A 355 12.44 -40.30 -0.55
C VAL A 355 13.66 -39.85 -1.38
N ILE A 356 14.54 -38.99 -0.83
CA ILE A 356 15.77 -38.51 -1.51
C ILE A 356 17.02 -39.25 -0.99
N ILE A 357 16.93 -40.56 -0.68
CA ILE A 357 18.10 -41.38 -0.31
C ILE A 357 18.26 -42.52 -1.30
#